data_AF-A0A1E7FE93-F1
#
_entry.id   AF-A0A1E7FE93-F1
#
_cell.length_a   1.000
_cell.length_b   1.000
_cell.length_c   1.000
_cell.angle_alpha   90.00
_cell.angle_beta   90.00
_cell.angle_gamma   90.00
#
_symmetry.space_group_name_H-M   'P 1'
#
loop_
_entity.id
_entity.type
_entity.pdbx_description
1 polymer ?
#
loop_
_entity_poly.entity_id
_entity_poly.type
_entity_poly.pdbx_seq_one_letter_code
_entity_poly.pdbx_strand_id
1 'polypeptide(L)'
;MLSLIPMLIIISFTAFNPNGFTIALSVMTGIAYLGGAFGFGYLGVILTSPAIMVEGFTSPIKGIQRSWELATGSRCYLFCTLFCFWFLNQLIVRLLHNMFVSGNIMDAMFSIVGIVMSVVPVLIYFPLHSILETVLYLNLRIGRESMNHQVLSGDLMNDAAPASRFRTDDDPGAPTMSQESMVGDYRHVALMDDEDSIPLQEVKQNPIV
;
A
#
# COMPACT_ATOMS: atom_id res chain seq x y z
N MET A 1 4.32 -9.32 20.23
CA MET A 1 4.75 -10.21 21.33
C MET A 1 4.00 -11.54 21.35
N LEU A 2 2.67 -11.59 21.16
CA LEU A 2 1.92 -12.87 21.17
C LEU A 2 2.42 -13.93 20.16
N SER A 3 3.06 -13.51 19.05
CA SER A 3 3.54 -14.42 18.00
C SER A 3 4.82 -15.18 18.34
N LEU A 4 5.57 -14.78 19.37
CA LEU A 4 6.84 -15.46 19.74
C LEU A 4 6.62 -16.72 20.60
N ILE A 5 5.53 -16.73 21.38
CA ILE A 5 5.17 -17.82 22.29
C ILE A 5 5.04 -19.17 21.56
N PRO A 6 4.28 -19.31 20.45
CA PRO A 6 4.19 -20.59 19.75
C PRO A 6 5.52 -21.06 19.17
N MET A 7 6.40 -20.14 18.74
CA MET A 7 7.71 -20.50 18.21
C MET A 7 8.61 -21.11 19.30
N LEU A 8 8.61 -20.51 20.50
CA LEU A 8 9.35 -21.03 21.65
C LEU A 8 8.83 -22.41 22.11
N ILE A 9 7.51 -22.64 22.04
CA ILE A 9 6.90 -23.93 22.36
C ILE A 9 7.39 -25.01 21.39
N ILE A 10 7.38 -24.73 20.07
CA ILE A 10 7.83 -25.69 19.06
C ILE A 10 9.32 -25.98 19.20
N ILE A 11 10.16 -24.97 19.41
CA ILE A 11 11.61 -25.15 19.61
C ILE A 11 11.87 -26.02 20.85
N SER A 12 11.19 -25.71 21.95
CA SER A 12 11.31 -26.48 23.20
C SER A 12 10.88 -27.94 22.99
N PHE A 13 9.75 -28.18 22.32
CA PHE A 13 9.27 -29.52 22.01
C PHE A 13 10.24 -30.32 21.14
N THR A 14 10.88 -29.67 20.16
CA THR A 14 11.88 -30.31 19.29
C THR A 14 13.13 -30.73 20.06
N ALA A 15 13.51 -29.96 21.08
CA ALA A 15 14.68 -30.26 21.92
C ALA A 15 14.47 -31.50 22.82
N PHE A 16 13.24 -31.75 23.27
CA PHE A 16 12.92 -32.91 24.11
C PHE A 16 12.67 -34.21 23.33
N ASN A 17 12.24 -34.12 22.06
CA ASN A 17 11.95 -35.31 21.25
C ASN A 17 12.37 -35.11 19.78
N PRO A 18 13.66 -35.36 19.45
CA PRO A 18 14.21 -35.12 18.12
C PRO A 18 13.85 -36.27 17.17
N ASN A 19 12.62 -36.27 16.69
CA ASN A 19 12.20 -37.09 15.56
C ASN A 19 12.38 -36.29 14.26
N GLY A 20 12.67 -36.97 13.14
CA GLY A 20 12.81 -36.29 11.85
C GLY A 20 11.60 -35.41 11.49
N PHE A 21 10.39 -35.85 11.86
CA PHE A 21 9.15 -35.08 11.66
C PHE A 21 9.08 -33.79 12.50
N THR A 22 9.49 -33.82 13.78
CA THR A 22 9.45 -32.62 14.64
C THR A 22 10.48 -31.60 14.19
N ILE A 23 11.64 -32.04 13.71
CA ILE A 23 12.67 -31.19 13.09
C ILE A 23 12.13 -30.53 11.81
N ALA A 24 11.47 -31.30 10.93
CA ALA A 24 10.89 -30.75 9.71
C ALA A 24 9.82 -29.68 10.01
N LEU A 25 8.93 -29.93 10.99
CA LEU A 25 7.92 -28.95 11.40
C LEU A 25 8.52 -27.68 12.01
N SER A 26 9.58 -27.80 12.83
CA SER A 26 10.22 -26.64 13.44
C SER A 26 10.92 -25.77 12.41
N VAL A 27 11.56 -26.38 11.40
CA VAL A 27 12.18 -25.67 10.27
C VAL A 27 11.12 -24.97 9.43
N MET A 28 10.05 -25.66 9.03
CA MET A 28 8.95 -25.05 8.25
C MET A 28 8.32 -23.87 8.98
N THR A 29 8.08 -24.02 10.28
CA THR A 29 7.55 -22.94 11.12
C THR A 29 8.53 -21.78 11.21
N GLY A 30 9.83 -22.06 11.40
CA GLY A 30 10.88 -21.04 11.43
C GLY A 30 10.96 -20.23 10.13
N ILE A 31 10.90 -20.91 8.97
CA ILE A 31 10.88 -20.26 7.65
C ILE A 31 9.62 -19.39 7.51
N ALA A 32 8.45 -19.88 7.91
CA ALA A 32 7.21 -19.11 7.85
C ALA A 32 7.27 -17.86 8.73
N TYR A 33 7.84 -17.95 9.94
CA TYR A 33 8.03 -16.80 10.83
C TYR A 33 9.01 -15.78 10.28
N LEU A 34 10.17 -16.24 9.79
CA LEU A 34 11.18 -15.36 9.19
C LEU A 34 10.63 -14.67 7.94
N GLY A 35 9.96 -15.43 7.06
CA GLY A 35 9.32 -14.91 5.86
C GLY A 35 8.20 -13.91 6.19
N GLY A 36 7.37 -14.21 7.18
CA GLY A 36 6.34 -13.31 7.67
C GLY A 36 6.93 -12.03 8.25
N ALA A 37 7.90 -12.12 9.15
CA ALA A 37 8.57 -10.98 9.77
C ALA A 37 9.25 -10.09 8.72
N PHE A 38 9.94 -10.71 7.75
CA PHE A 38 10.55 -9.99 6.63
C PHE A 38 9.50 -9.30 5.76
N GLY A 39 8.40 -9.99 5.44
CA GLY A 39 7.27 -9.43 4.71
C GLY A 39 6.64 -8.24 5.43
N PHE A 40 6.42 -8.33 6.74
CA PHE A 40 5.90 -7.21 7.55
C PHE A 40 6.88 -6.03 7.62
N GLY A 41 8.18 -6.28 7.75
CA GLY A 41 9.19 -5.22 7.70
C GLY A 41 9.22 -4.54 6.33
N TYR A 42 9.20 -5.33 5.26
CA TYR A 42 9.16 -4.85 3.88
C TYR A 42 7.93 -3.97 3.61
N LEU A 43 6.75 -4.34 4.13
CA LEU A 43 5.54 -3.52 4.03
C LEU A 43 5.69 -2.12 4.66
N GLY A 44 6.42 -1.98 5.75
CA GLY A 44 6.67 -0.67 6.35
C GLY A 44 7.56 0.21 5.46
N VAL A 45 8.62 -0.40 4.91
CA VAL A 45 9.58 0.31 4.06
C VAL A 45 8.95 0.71 2.73
N ILE A 46 8.14 -0.17 2.13
CA ILE A 46 7.57 0.07 0.80
C ILE A 46 6.60 1.27 0.78
N LEU A 47 5.83 1.46 1.85
CA LEU A 47 4.91 2.59 1.99
C LEU A 47 5.61 3.89 2.37
N THR A 48 6.88 3.83 2.75
CA THR A 48 7.65 5.03 3.11
C THR A 48 7.96 5.89 1.88
N SER A 49 8.19 5.26 0.72
CA SER A 49 8.46 5.98 -0.54
C SER A 49 7.29 6.91 -0.95
N PRO A 50 6.05 6.40 -1.13
CA PRO A 50 4.92 7.28 -1.46
C PRO A 50 4.58 8.24 -0.32
N ALA A 51 4.80 7.88 0.95
CA ALA A 51 4.58 8.81 2.07
C ALA A 51 5.50 10.05 2.00
N ILE A 52 6.79 9.86 1.72
CA ILE A 52 7.73 10.98 1.58
C ILE A 52 7.38 11.83 0.35
N MET A 53 7.03 11.19 -0.77
CA MET A 53 6.68 11.90 -2.00
C MET A 53 5.40 12.74 -1.86
N VAL A 54 4.37 12.18 -1.23
CA VAL A 54 3.05 12.83 -1.11
C VAL A 54 3.00 13.85 0.03
N GLU A 55 3.59 13.55 1.19
CA GLU A 55 3.56 14.47 2.35
C GLU A 55 4.75 15.46 2.35
N GLY A 56 5.72 15.32 1.45
CA GLY A 56 6.84 16.25 1.31
C GLY A 56 7.80 16.28 2.51
N PHE A 57 7.95 15.16 3.23
CA PHE A 57 8.80 15.12 4.41
C PHE A 57 10.30 15.29 4.07
N THR A 58 10.96 16.26 4.71
CA THR A 58 12.41 16.45 4.61
C THR A 58 13.22 15.39 5.35
N SER A 59 12.62 14.71 6.34
CA SER A 59 13.27 13.67 7.14
C SER A 59 12.67 12.29 6.87
N PRO A 60 13.48 11.29 6.47
CA PRO A 60 12.97 9.94 6.16
C PRO A 60 12.46 9.21 7.41
N ILE A 61 12.99 9.53 8.59
CA ILE A 61 12.57 8.90 9.86
C ILE A 61 11.11 9.21 10.16
N LYS A 62 10.68 10.46 9.92
CA LYS A 62 9.28 10.86 10.08
C LYS A 62 8.37 10.11 9.10
N GLY A 63 8.83 9.92 7.85
CA GLY A 63 8.11 9.13 6.84
C GLY A 63 7.90 7.67 7.26
N ILE A 64 8.92 7.03 7.85
CA ILE A 64 8.81 5.64 8.35
C ILE A 64 7.85 5.54 9.53
N GLN A 65 7.94 6.45 10.49
CA GLN A 65 7.04 6.45 11.64
C GLN A 65 5.58 6.62 11.19
N ARG A 66 5.36 7.58 10.28
CA ARG A 66 4.06 7.89 9.70
C ARG A 66 3.48 6.71 8.92
N SER A 67 4.27 6.10 8.03
CA SER A 67 3.85 4.93 7.24
C SER A 67 3.50 3.74 8.14
N TRP A 68 4.23 3.56 9.24
CA TRP A 68 3.95 2.53 10.23
C TRP A 68 2.63 2.77 10.95
N GLU A 69 2.37 4.00 11.41
CA GLU A 69 1.12 4.38 12.07
C GLU A 69 -0.08 4.18 11.13
N LEU A 70 0.03 4.61 9.87
CA LEU A 70 -1.00 4.43 8.83
C LEU A 70 -1.30 2.95 8.55
N ALA A 71 -0.26 2.11 8.44
CA ALA A 71 -0.43 0.69 8.19
C ALA A 71 -1.00 -0.08 9.40
N THR A 72 -0.99 0.50 10.61
CA THR A 72 -1.35 -0.21 11.85
C THR A 72 -2.86 -0.47 11.96
N GLY A 73 -3.37 -1.49 11.28
CA GLY A 73 -4.80 -1.90 11.31
C GLY A 73 -5.28 -2.47 9.98
N SER A 74 -4.53 -2.21 8.91
CA SER A 74 -4.80 -2.69 7.54
C SER A 74 -3.66 -3.55 6.99
N ARG A 75 -2.74 -4.02 7.84
CA ARG A 75 -1.55 -4.80 7.44
C ARG A 75 -1.87 -6.07 6.67
N CYS A 76 -2.93 -6.78 7.09
CA CYS A 76 -3.38 -7.99 6.41
C CYS A 76 -3.84 -7.68 4.98
N TYR A 77 -4.61 -6.60 4.80
CA TYR A 77 -5.07 -6.15 3.49
C TYR A 77 -3.91 -5.76 2.56
N LEU A 78 -2.94 -4.99 3.07
CA LEU A 78 -1.72 -4.64 2.33
C LEU A 78 -0.93 -5.90 1.92
N PHE A 79 -0.70 -6.79 2.88
CA PHE A 79 0.02 -8.04 2.65
C PHE A 79 -0.68 -8.88 1.58
N CYS A 80 -1.99 -9.09 1.70
CA CYS A 80 -2.77 -9.86 0.72
C CYS A 80 -2.73 -9.21 -0.66
N THR A 81 -2.84 -7.89 -0.76
CA THR A 81 -2.82 -7.21 -2.07
C THR A 81 -1.45 -7.33 -2.73
N LEU A 82 -0.36 -7.06 -2.01
CA LEU A 82 0.99 -7.23 -2.54
C LEU A 82 1.31 -8.68 -2.85
N PHE A 83 0.85 -9.62 -2.02
CA PHE A 83 1.03 -11.05 -2.26
C PHE A 83 0.29 -11.52 -3.51
N CYS A 84 -0.97 -11.11 -3.71
CA CYS A 84 -1.73 -11.39 -4.92
C CYS A 84 -1.06 -10.80 -6.17
N PHE A 85 -0.55 -9.56 -6.07
CA PHE A 85 0.14 -8.90 -7.18
C PHE A 85 1.47 -9.58 -7.51
N TRP A 86 2.26 -9.94 -6.51
CA TRP A 86 3.48 -10.73 -6.67
C TRP A 86 3.20 -12.11 -7.27
N PHE A 87 2.16 -12.79 -6.79
CA PHE A 87 1.73 -14.08 -7.33
C PHE A 87 1.31 -13.98 -8.80
N LEU A 88 0.53 -12.96 -9.16
CA LEU A 88 0.13 -12.70 -10.54
C LEU A 88 1.36 -12.49 -11.44
N ASN A 89 2.34 -11.72 -10.99
CA ASN A 89 3.58 -11.51 -11.74
C ASN A 89 4.36 -12.82 -11.95
N GLN A 90 4.50 -13.64 -10.90
CA GLN A 90 5.15 -14.95 -11.01
C GLN A 90 4.39 -15.89 -11.96
N LEU A 91 3.06 -15.84 -11.95
CA LEU A 91 2.24 -16.60 -12.88
C LEU A 91 2.51 -16.19 -14.33
N ILE A 92 2.57 -14.89 -14.61
CA ILE A 92 2.87 -14.36 -15.95
C ILE A 92 4.29 -14.77 -16.39
N VAL A 93 5.29 -14.61 -15.53
CA VAL A 93 6.68 -15.02 -15.81
C VAL A 93 6.75 -16.50 -16.14
N ARG A 94 6.10 -17.37 -15.34
CA ARG A 94 6.06 -18.81 -15.59
C ARG A 94 5.32 -19.16 -16.88
N LEU A 95 4.23 -18.48 -17.18
CA LEU A 95 3.47 -18.70 -18.40
C LEU A 95 4.31 -18.36 -19.63
N LEU A 96 4.97 -17.19 -19.64
CA LEU A 96 5.88 -16.79 -20.71
C LEU A 96 7.04 -17.76 -20.86
N HIS A 97 7.65 -18.18 -19.75
CA HIS A 97 8.71 -19.16 -19.77
C HIS A 97 8.24 -20.49 -20.39
N ASN A 98 7.08 -21.00 -19.99
CA ASN A 98 6.53 -22.25 -20.54
C ASN A 98 6.15 -22.15 -22.02
N MET A 99 5.77 -20.96 -22.52
CA MET A 99 5.42 -20.77 -23.93
C MET A 99 6.65 -20.70 -24.85
N PHE A 100 7.72 -20.03 -24.42
CA PHE A 100 8.88 -19.76 -25.28
C PHE A 100 10.08 -20.66 -25.03
N VAL A 101 10.16 -21.29 -23.85
CA VAL A 101 11.27 -22.16 -23.48
C VAL A 101 10.77 -23.59 -23.35
N SER A 102 10.84 -24.32 -24.45
CA SER A 102 10.68 -25.77 -24.50
C SER A 102 12.04 -26.41 -24.20
N GLY A 103 12.40 -26.58 -22.93
CA GLY A 103 13.71 -27.13 -22.57
C GLY A 103 13.97 -27.25 -21.08
N ASN A 104 15.17 -27.72 -20.75
CA ASN A 104 15.62 -27.86 -19.37
C ASN A 104 15.85 -26.47 -18.74
N ILE A 105 15.52 -26.30 -17.45
CA ILE A 105 15.60 -25.00 -16.75
C ILE A 105 17.01 -24.41 -16.83
N MET A 106 18.03 -25.28 -16.81
CA MET A 106 19.43 -24.87 -16.89
C MET A 106 19.76 -24.20 -18.23
N ASP A 107 19.26 -24.72 -19.35
CA ASP A 107 19.50 -24.13 -20.68
C ASP A 107 18.78 -22.79 -20.83
N ALA A 108 17.62 -22.65 -20.17
CA ALA A 108 16.86 -21.40 -20.15
C ALA A 108 17.66 -20.24 -19.53
N MET A 109 18.42 -20.51 -18.46
CA MET A 109 19.18 -19.47 -17.77
C MET A 109 20.39 -18.97 -18.57
N PHE A 110 20.97 -19.81 -19.43
CA PHE A 110 22.10 -19.44 -20.29
C PHE A 110 21.69 -18.96 -21.68
N SER A 111 20.44 -19.19 -22.08
CA SER A 111 19.91 -18.74 -23.36
C SER A 111 19.56 -17.25 -23.33
N ILE A 112 19.99 -16.51 -24.36
CA ILE A 112 19.65 -15.10 -24.56
C ILE A 112 18.13 -14.90 -24.56
N VAL A 113 17.38 -15.83 -25.17
CA VAL A 113 15.90 -15.77 -25.21
C VAL A 113 15.31 -15.89 -23.81
N GLY A 114 15.83 -16.79 -22.97
CA GLY A 114 15.36 -16.95 -21.59
C GLY A 114 15.65 -15.73 -20.72
N ILE A 115 16.82 -15.10 -20.90
CA ILE A 115 17.16 -13.83 -20.22
C ILE A 115 16.18 -12.73 -20.65
N VAL A 116 15.95 -12.54 -21.94
CA VAL A 116 15.01 -11.51 -22.43
C VAL A 116 13.59 -11.75 -21.90
N MET A 117 13.11 -13.00 -21.92
CA MET A 117 11.78 -13.37 -21.42
C MET A 117 11.63 -13.21 -19.91
N SER A 118 12.72 -13.27 -19.14
CA SER A 118 12.68 -12.99 -17.69
C SER A 118 12.75 -11.49 -17.38
N VAL A 119 13.46 -10.69 -18.18
CA VAL A 119 13.62 -9.25 -17.98
C VAL A 119 12.37 -8.45 -18.40
N VAL A 120 11.73 -8.82 -19.51
CA VAL A 120 10.56 -8.06 -20.04
C VAL A 120 9.42 -7.94 -19.02
N PRO A 121 8.97 -9.02 -18.33
CA PRO A 121 7.94 -8.90 -17.31
C PRO A 121 8.35 -8.01 -16.14
N VAL A 122 9.63 -8.07 -15.74
CA VAL A 122 10.16 -7.24 -14.65
C VAL A 122 10.11 -5.75 -15.01
N LEU A 123 10.44 -5.40 -16.26
CA LEU A 123 10.36 -4.02 -16.75
C LEU A 123 8.93 -3.46 -16.76
N ILE A 124 7.93 -4.30 -17.05
CA ILE A 124 6.51 -3.90 -17.03
C ILE A 124 5.99 -3.88 -15.58
N TYR A 125 6.42 -4.83 -14.76
CA TYR A 125 6.00 -4.96 -13.37
C TYR A 125 6.48 -3.79 -12.51
N PHE A 126 7.71 -3.31 -12.73
CA PHE A 126 8.31 -2.24 -11.93
C PHE A 126 7.45 -0.96 -11.83
N PRO A 127 7.04 -0.31 -12.94
CA PRO A 127 6.19 0.88 -12.87
C PRO A 127 4.78 0.57 -12.31
N LEU A 128 4.20 -0.60 -12.64
CA LEU A 128 2.91 -1.01 -12.10
C LEU A 128 2.96 -1.19 -10.58
N HIS A 129 4.07 -1.71 -10.06
CA HIS A 129 4.30 -1.86 -8.63
C HIS A 129 4.34 -0.50 -7.93
N SER A 130 5.07 0.47 -8.48
CA SER A 130 5.14 1.83 -7.93
C SER A 130 3.78 2.54 -7.93
N ILE A 131 2.98 2.37 -8.99
CA ILE A 131 1.61 2.91 -9.03
C ILE A 131 0.74 2.24 -7.96
N LEU A 132 0.82 0.91 -7.83
CA LEU A 132 0.07 0.16 -6.83
C LEU A 132 0.43 0.60 -5.40
N GLU A 133 1.71 0.80 -5.09
CA GLU A 133 2.18 1.30 -3.79
C GLU A 133 1.56 2.67 -3.47
N THR A 134 1.56 3.57 -4.44
CA THR A 134 1.01 4.93 -4.29
C THR A 134 -0.50 4.88 -4.07
N VAL A 135 -1.22 4.07 -4.85
CA VAL A 135 -2.68 3.88 -4.70
C VAL A 135 -3.02 3.24 -3.35
N LEU A 136 -2.25 2.23 -2.91
CA LEU A 136 -2.44 1.61 -1.60
C LEU A 136 -2.22 2.61 -0.47
N TYR A 137 -1.15 3.41 -0.56
CA TYR A 137 -0.88 4.46 0.42
C TYR A 137 -2.02 5.49 0.50
N LEU A 138 -2.53 5.98 -0.65
CA LEU A 138 -3.65 6.91 -0.70
C LEU A 138 -4.94 6.28 -0.12
N ASN A 139 -5.24 5.03 -0.47
CA ASN A 139 -6.40 4.32 0.08
C ASN A 139 -6.33 4.19 1.62
N LEU A 140 -5.13 3.94 2.16
CA LEU A 140 -4.93 3.89 3.60
C LEU A 140 -5.13 5.26 4.24
N ARG A 141 -4.60 6.31 3.63
CA ARG A 141 -4.75 7.67 4.12
C ARG A 141 -6.22 8.09 4.16
N ILE A 142 -6.97 7.84 3.09
CA ILE A 142 -8.42 8.09 3.02
C ILE A 142 -9.15 7.32 4.14
N GLY A 143 -8.88 6.02 4.29
CA GLY A 143 -9.56 5.18 5.28
C GLY A 143 -9.22 5.52 6.73
N ARG A 144 -8.00 6.01 7.00
CA ARG A 144 -7.53 6.38 8.35
C ARG A 144 -7.94 7.77 8.78
N GLU A 145 -7.83 8.73 7.87
CA GLU A 145 -8.02 10.15 8.17
C GLU A 145 -9.45 10.61 7.89
N SER A 146 -10.29 9.74 7.34
CA SER A 146 -11.66 10.07 6.92
C SER A 146 -11.70 11.34 6.07
N MET A 147 -10.64 11.59 5.28
CA MET A 147 -10.61 12.73 4.36
C MET A 147 -11.78 12.57 3.40
N ASN A 148 -12.69 13.54 3.43
CA ASN A 148 -13.72 13.63 2.42
C ASN A 148 -13.03 13.69 1.05
N HIS A 149 -13.46 12.86 0.11
CA HIS A 149 -12.84 12.71 -1.21
C HIS A 149 -12.65 14.07 -1.92
N GLN A 150 -13.52 15.05 -1.63
CA GLN A 150 -13.41 16.42 -2.14
C GLN A 150 -12.16 17.17 -1.66
N VAL A 151 -11.74 16.98 -0.40
CA VAL A 151 -10.54 17.62 0.16
C VAL A 151 -9.29 17.03 -0.48
N LEU A 152 -9.26 15.70 -0.66
CA LEU A 152 -8.11 15.04 -1.29
C LEU A 152 -7.94 15.46 -2.76
N SER A 153 -9.04 15.56 -3.52
CA SER A 153 -8.98 16.05 -4.90
C SER A 153 -8.53 17.51 -4.97
N GLY A 154 -8.91 18.33 -3.97
CA GLY A 154 -8.48 19.72 -3.86
C GLY A 154 -6.97 19.84 -3.62
N ASP A 155 -6.43 19.05 -2.69
CA ASP A 155 -5.00 19.03 -2.39
C ASP A 155 -4.19 18.54 -3.61
N LEU A 156 -4.61 17.44 -4.25
CA LEU A 156 -3.94 16.90 -5.44
C LEU A 156 -3.93 17.88 -6.63
N MET A 157 -5.02 18.66 -6.82
CA MET A 157 -5.10 19.65 -7.89
C MET A 157 -4.30 20.92 -7.57
N ASN A 158 -4.27 21.36 -6.31
CA ASN A 158 -3.53 22.54 -5.88
C ASN A 158 -2.01 22.30 -5.81
N ASP A 159 -1.59 21.11 -5.40
CA ASP A 159 -0.18 20.70 -5.37
C ASP A 159 0.38 20.31 -6.75
N ALA A 160 -0.42 20.35 -7.81
CA ALA A 160 0.06 20.29 -9.20
C ALA A 160 0.75 21.61 -9.66
N ALA A 161 0.80 22.63 -8.79
CA ALA A 161 1.63 23.82 -8.95
C ALA A 161 2.94 23.84 -8.10
N PRO A 162 3.64 22.72 -7.81
CA PRO A 162 4.72 22.71 -6.82
C PRO A 162 6.04 23.21 -7.41
N ALA A 163 6.14 23.37 -8.74
CA ALA A 163 7.34 23.83 -9.42
C ALA A 163 7.75 25.27 -9.06
N SER A 164 6.86 26.07 -8.45
CA SER A 164 7.19 27.44 -8.01
C SER A 164 7.50 27.56 -6.50
N ARG A 165 7.27 26.52 -5.69
CA ARG A 165 7.45 26.61 -4.22
C ARG A 165 8.86 26.26 -3.75
N PHE A 166 9.65 25.54 -4.53
CA PHE A 166 11.02 25.15 -4.16
C PHE A 166 12.06 26.28 -4.31
N ARG A 167 11.64 27.55 -4.51
CA ARG A 167 12.55 28.65 -4.84
C ARG A 167 12.48 29.86 -3.90
N THR A 168 11.84 29.78 -2.73
CA THR A 168 11.60 30.98 -1.91
C THR A 168 12.01 30.90 -0.44
N ASP A 169 12.88 29.95 -0.04
CA ASP A 169 13.32 29.83 1.36
C ASP A 169 14.66 30.55 1.68
N ASP A 170 15.27 31.25 0.71
CA ASP A 170 16.51 32.03 0.92
C ASP A 170 16.29 33.56 0.89
N ASP A 171 15.09 34.06 1.23
CA ASP A 171 14.89 35.50 1.46
C ASP A 171 14.76 35.83 2.96
N PRO A 172 15.84 36.25 3.64
CA PRO A 172 15.82 36.62 5.06
C PRO A 172 15.03 37.93 5.34
N GLY A 173 14.35 38.52 4.35
CA GLY A 173 13.60 39.77 4.49
C GLY A 173 12.06 39.67 4.46
N ALA A 174 11.46 38.48 4.29
CA ALA A 174 10.02 38.38 4.08
C ALA A 174 9.20 38.62 5.38
N PRO A 175 8.24 39.55 5.38
CA PRO A 175 7.43 39.86 6.55
C PRO A 175 6.53 38.68 6.94
N THR A 176 6.59 38.32 8.21
CA THR A 176 5.77 37.32 8.90
C THR A 176 4.29 37.68 8.83
N MET A 177 3.59 37.20 7.81
CA MET A 177 2.14 37.28 7.74
C MET A 177 1.58 36.19 8.66
N SER A 178 1.01 36.62 9.79
CA SER A 178 0.38 35.81 10.83
C SER A 178 -0.68 34.86 10.26
N GLN A 179 -0.30 33.59 10.10
CA GLN A 179 -1.09 32.49 9.53
C GLN A 179 -1.95 31.80 10.61
N GLU A 180 -2.61 32.57 11.49
CA GLU A 180 -3.27 32.04 12.69
C GLU A 180 -4.79 31.81 12.54
N SER A 181 -5.36 31.99 11.34
CA SER A 181 -6.83 32.06 11.17
C SER A 181 -7.44 31.09 10.14
N MET A 182 -6.68 30.19 9.51
CA MET A 182 -7.23 29.23 8.53
C MET A 182 -7.06 27.76 8.94
N VAL A 183 -7.02 27.47 10.24
CA VAL A 183 -7.38 26.14 10.74
C VAL A 183 -8.91 26.05 10.70
N GLY A 184 -9.42 25.96 9.47
CA GLY A 184 -10.83 25.66 9.22
C GLY A 184 -11.17 24.34 9.89
N ASP A 185 -12.19 24.38 10.72
CA ASP A 185 -12.75 23.23 11.41
C ASP A 185 -13.42 22.31 10.37
N TYR A 186 -12.62 21.47 9.70
CA TYR A 186 -13.10 20.49 8.72
C TYR A 186 -13.92 19.35 9.35
N ARG A 187 -14.12 19.40 10.68
CA ARG A 187 -14.77 18.35 11.45
C ARG A 187 -16.30 18.39 11.38
N HIS A 188 -16.87 19.43 10.76
CA HIS A 188 -18.30 19.57 10.53
C HIS A 188 -18.65 19.54 9.04
N VAL A 189 -18.24 18.48 8.33
CA VAL A 189 -19.05 18.06 7.16
C VAL A 189 -20.24 17.32 7.74
N ALA A 190 -21.37 18.02 7.83
CA ALA A 190 -22.65 17.38 8.09
C ALA A 190 -22.80 16.25 7.07
N LEU A 191 -22.82 15.00 7.56
CA LEU A 191 -23.40 13.90 6.79
C LEU A 191 -24.80 14.37 6.43
N MET A 192 -25.04 14.63 5.15
CA MET A 192 -26.38 14.86 4.64
C MET A 192 -27.16 13.57 4.88
N ASP A 193 -27.82 13.50 6.03
CA ASP A 193 -28.96 12.63 6.30
C ASP A 193 -30.23 13.19 5.63
N ASP A 194 -30.10 13.89 4.49
CA ASP A 194 -31.21 14.42 3.71
C ASP A 194 -31.78 13.32 2.81
N GLU A 195 -32.25 12.23 3.42
CA GLU A 195 -33.30 11.38 2.86
C GLU A 195 -34.69 11.88 3.32
N ASP A 196 -34.87 13.20 3.40
CA ASP A 196 -36.17 13.82 3.59
C ASP A 196 -37.00 13.65 2.31
N SER A 197 -37.67 12.50 2.25
CA SER A 197 -39.08 12.36 1.91
C SER A 197 -39.59 13.32 0.83
N ILE A 198 -39.39 12.99 -0.44
CA ILE A 198 -40.17 13.57 -1.54
C ILE A 198 -41.64 13.21 -1.27
N PRO A 199 -42.53 14.17 -0.95
CA PRO A 199 -43.94 13.86 -0.84
C PRO A 199 -44.46 13.53 -2.23
N LEU A 200 -44.95 12.30 -2.40
CA LEU A 200 -45.73 11.89 -3.56
C LEU A 200 -46.91 12.85 -3.73
N GLN A 201 -46.75 13.86 -4.60
CA GLN A 201 -47.87 14.67 -5.03
C GLN A 201 -48.80 13.79 -5.86
N GLU A 202 -49.93 13.47 -5.25
CA GLU A 202 -51.09 12.82 -5.84
C GLU A 202 -51.56 13.64 -7.05
N VAL A 203 -51.25 13.16 -8.26
CA VAL A 203 -51.70 13.76 -9.53
C VAL A 203 -53.20 13.55 -9.66
N LYS A 204 -53.97 14.56 -9.26
CA LYS A 204 -55.43 14.60 -9.41
C LYS A 204 -55.77 14.73 -10.91
N GLN A 205 -56.07 13.60 -11.55
CA GLN A 205 -56.59 13.53 -12.92
C GLN A 205 -57.89 14.32 -13.02
N ASN A 206 -57.86 15.36 -13.86
CA ASN A 206 -59.02 16.17 -14.21
C ASN A 206 -59.70 15.54 -15.45
N PRO A 207 -60.98 15.16 -15.41
CA PRO A 207 -61.66 14.59 -16.57
C PRO A 207 -61.99 15.70 -17.57
N ILE A 208 -61.53 15.54 -18.81
CA ILE A 208 -61.88 16.39 -19.94
C ILE A 208 -63.31 16.00 -20.36
N VAL A 209 -64.19 17.00 -20.33
CA VAL A 209 -65.56 17.00 -20.89
C VAL A 209 -65.50 17.19 -22.40
#